data_AF-A0A2D6MIE8-F1
#
_entry.id   AF-A0A2D6MIE8-F1
#
_cell.length_a   1.000
_cell.length_b   1.000
_cell.length_c   1.000
_cell.angle_alpha   90.00
_cell.angle_beta   90.00
_cell.angle_gamma   90.00
#
_symmetry.space_group_name_H-M   'P 1'
#
loop_
_entity.id
_entity.type
_entity.pdbx_description
1 polymer ?
#
loop_
_entity_poly.entity_id
_entity_poly.type
_entity_poly.pdbx_seq_one_letter_code
_entity_poly.pdbx_strand_id
1 'polypeptide(L)'
;MNVFVIGNGESRKGVDLNSLNGRTYGCNALYRDFAPDYLLAIDTNMVIEIFESGYCKEHQCYFSDWDTFPVEMYSNFQQGIGPVIHVGEEGKGKEISIFGEGSGGFDITYIIWINDEKIIPFSNEYFLDTGTNAIKLASEHLPEGGVIYMLGFDMKAGKEGKNNNIYKDTKCYSSSDSEMRNTDKWINEIRTVMKIHPFISYCRVDNTKNLPEEWNDLHNVECISYEEFESNCVV
;
A
#
# COMPACT_ATOMS: atom_id res chain seq x y z
N MET A 1 10.43 17.49 8.80
CA MET A 1 10.56 16.64 7.60
C MET A 1 9.16 16.32 7.15
N ASN A 2 8.82 16.62 5.90
CA ASN A 2 7.49 16.32 5.37
C ASN A 2 7.37 14.80 5.14
N VAL A 3 6.19 14.25 5.41
CA VAL A 3 5.86 12.87 5.11
C VAL A 3 4.65 12.86 4.18
N PHE A 4 4.76 12.11 3.09
CA PHE A 4 3.72 11.95 2.09
C PHE A 4 3.31 10.48 2.03
N VAL A 5 2.02 10.22 2.13
CA VAL A 5 1.45 8.91 1.85
C VAL A 5 0.67 9.03 0.55
N ILE A 6 0.98 8.17 -0.42
CA ILE A 6 0.50 8.26 -1.78
C ILE A 6 -0.38 7.03 -2.06
N GLY A 7 -1.70 7.25 -2.00
CA GLY A 7 -2.72 6.32 -2.42
C GLY A 7 -2.93 6.34 -3.94
N ASN A 8 -3.80 5.47 -4.44
CA ASN A 8 -3.94 5.21 -5.89
C ASN A 8 -5.23 5.78 -6.51
N GLY A 9 -5.91 6.69 -5.82
CA GLY A 9 -7.11 7.36 -6.33
C GLY A 9 -6.80 8.42 -7.39
N GLU A 10 -7.76 8.65 -8.29
CA GLU A 10 -7.65 9.62 -9.37
C GLU A 10 -7.46 11.06 -8.91
N SER A 11 -7.75 11.39 -7.64
CA SER A 11 -7.52 12.74 -7.12
C SER A 11 -6.06 13.19 -7.20
N ARG A 12 -5.07 12.28 -7.25
CA ARG A 12 -3.65 12.64 -7.44
C ARG A 12 -3.20 12.77 -8.91
N LYS A 13 -4.11 12.62 -9.88
CA LYS A 13 -3.75 12.82 -11.29
C LYS A 13 -3.28 14.27 -11.51
N GLY A 14 -2.13 14.42 -12.15
CA GLY A 14 -1.54 15.72 -12.47
C GLY A 14 -0.58 16.26 -11.40
N VAL A 15 -0.44 15.59 -10.27
CA VAL A 15 0.58 15.91 -9.25
C VAL A 15 1.93 15.39 -9.74
N ASP A 16 2.96 16.23 -9.73
CA ASP A 16 4.34 15.77 -9.94
C ASP A 16 4.87 15.17 -8.64
N LEU A 17 4.84 13.84 -8.54
CA LEU A 17 5.33 13.15 -7.34
C LEU A 17 6.85 13.31 -7.16
N ASN A 18 7.62 13.63 -8.21
CA ASN A 18 9.06 13.85 -8.10
C ASN A 18 9.41 15.21 -7.50
N SER A 19 8.45 16.15 -7.42
CA SER A 19 8.65 17.45 -6.76
C SER A 19 8.45 17.39 -5.25
N LEU A 20 8.06 16.23 -4.70
CA LEU A 20 7.84 16.06 -3.27
C LEU A 20 9.17 16.01 -2.52
N ASN A 21 9.39 16.95 -1.60
CA ASN A 21 10.58 16.99 -0.76
C ASN A 21 10.27 16.46 0.65
N GLY A 22 10.48 15.17 0.85
CA GLY A 22 10.23 14.50 2.12
C GLY A 22 10.19 13.00 1.94
N ARG A 23 9.77 12.32 3.00
CA ARG A 23 9.71 10.86 3.00
C ARG A 23 8.37 10.38 2.44
N THR A 24 8.42 9.40 1.57
CA THR A 24 7.27 8.93 0.79
C THR A 24 6.92 7.49 1.12
N TYR A 25 5.63 7.25 1.34
CA TYR A 25 5.05 5.93 1.54
C TYR A 25 4.04 5.69 0.42
N GLY A 26 4.14 4.53 -0.23
CA GLY A 26 3.25 4.15 -1.31
C GLY A 26 2.64 2.78 -1.10
N CYS A 27 1.65 2.46 -1.92
CA CYS A 27 1.03 1.14 -1.91
C CYS A 27 0.85 0.55 -3.30
N ASN A 28 0.97 -0.77 -3.38
CA ASN A 28 0.64 -1.59 -4.55
C ASN A 28 1.33 -1.06 -5.82
N ALA A 29 0.58 -0.79 -6.89
CA ALA A 29 1.13 -0.43 -8.20
C ALA A 29 1.75 0.97 -8.31
N LEU A 30 1.89 1.73 -7.21
CA LEU A 30 2.57 3.03 -7.25
C LEU A 30 3.97 2.94 -7.88
N TYR A 31 4.69 1.85 -7.58
CA TYR A 31 6.04 1.59 -8.08
C TYR A 31 6.19 1.64 -9.61
N ARG A 32 5.09 1.48 -10.36
CA ARG A 32 5.09 1.46 -11.82
C ARG A 32 5.38 2.83 -12.43
N ASP A 33 5.04 3.92 -11.74
CA ASP A 33 5.25 5.29 -12.22
C ASP A 33 5.93 6.22 -11.20
N PHE A 34 6.12 5.77 -9.95
CA PHE A 34 6.85 6.49 -8.92
C PHE A 34 7.48 5.54 -7.91
N ALA A 35 8.74 5.76 -7.53
CA ALA A 35 9.43 4.95 -6.54
C ALA A 35 9.37 5.61 -5.15
N PRO A 36 8.43 5.22 -4.26
CA PRO A 36 8.43 5.73 -2.88
C PRO A 36 9.62 5.20 -2.08
N ASP A 37 9.96 5.86 -0.98
CA ASP A 37 10.97 5.36 -0.03
C ASP A 37 10.57 4.01 0.56
N TYR A 38 9.26 3.85 0.83
CA TYR A 38 8.66 2.63 1.35
C TYR A 38 7.42 2.24 0.55
N LEU A 39 7.42 1.05 -0.04
CA LEU A 39 6.27 0.50 -0.78
C LEU A 39 5.62 -0.65 0.00
N LEU A 40 4.31 -0.55 0.25
CA LEU A 40 3.55 -1.61 0.91
C LEU A 40 2.75 -2.43 -0.10
N ALA A 41 2.61 -3.75 0.14
CA ALA A 41 1.67 -4.62 -0.57
C ALA A 41 1.13 -5.72 0.35
N ILE A 42 -0.11 -6.15 0.10
CA ILE A 42 -0.82 -7.18 0.87
C ILE A 42 -1.29 -8.29 -0.07
N ASP A 43 -1.93 -7.91 -1.18
CA ASP A 43 -2.50 -8.87 -2.13
C ASP A 43 -1.42 -9.75 -2.77
N THR A 44 -1.57 -11.08 -2.71
CA THR A 44 -0.61 -12.07 -3.22
C THR A 44 -0.15 -11.76 -4.65
N ASN A 45 -1.08 -11.49 -5.58
CA ASN A 45 -0.72 -11.19 -6.96
C ASN A 45 0.07 -9.87 -7.11
N MET A 46 -0.18 -8.89 -6.26
CA MET A 46 0.57 -7.62 -6.27
C MET A 46 1.99 -7.82 -5.72
N VAL A 47 2.12 -8.57 -4.62
CA VAL A 47 3.41 -8.97 -4.05
C VAL A 47 4.26 -9.71 -5.09
N ILE A 48 3.67 -10.69 -5.79
CA ILE A 48 4.36 -11.44 -6.85
C ILE A 48 4.78 -10.50 -7.98
N GLU A 49 3.90 -9.61 -8.44
CA GLU A 49 4.23 -8.67 -9.51
C GLU A 49 5.41 -7.76 -9.13
N ILE A 50 5.39 -7.18 -7.92
CA ILE A 50 6.48 -6.34 -7.41
C ILE A 50 7.78 -7.16 -7.33
N PHE A 51 7.71 -8.39 -6.83
CA PHE A 51 8.87 -9.27 -6.72
C PHE A 51 9.48 -9.61 -8.09
N GLU A 52 8.64 -10.05 -9.04
CA GLU A 52 9.06 -10.42 -10.40
C GLU A 52 9.64 -9.22 -11.18
N SER A 53 9.18 -8.00 -10.89
CA SER A 53 9.75 -6.79 -11.49
C SER A 53 11.20 -6.51 -11.08
N GLY A 54 11.67 -7.14 -9.99
CA GLY A 54 12.96 -6.86 -9.36
C GLY A 54 12.99 -5.56 -8.56
N TYR A 55 11.87 -4.86 -8.40
CA TYR A 55 11.80 -3.58 -7.68
C TYR A 55 12.33 -3.69 -6.25
N CYS A 56 11.96 -4.76 -5.55
CA CYS A 56 12.38 -5.04 -4.17
C CYS A 56 13.88 -5.33 -4.03
N LYS A 57 14.66 -5.52 -5.11
CA LYS A 57 16.12 -5.65 -5.02
C LYS A 57 16.78 -4.33 -4.64
N GLU A 58 16.21 -3.23 -5.12
CA GLU A 58 16.79 -1.89 -4.94
C GLU A 58 16.01 -1.03 -3.95
N HIS A 59 14.71 -1.28 -3.77
CA HIS A 59 13.80 -0.43 -2.98
C HIS A 59 13.19 -1.18 -1.79
N GLN A 60 12.98 -0.45 -0.69
CA GLN A 60 12.43 -1.03 0.53
C GLN A 60 10.92 -1.31 0.37
N CYS A 61 10.57 -2.59 0.45
CA CYS A 61 9.20 -3.07 0.41
C CYS A 61 8.75 -3.57 1.79
N TYR A 62 7.45 -3.48 2.04
CA TYR A 62 6.78 -4.00 3.21
C TYR A 62 5.65 -4.92 2.76
N PHE A 63 5.79 -6.22 3.01
CA PHE A 63 4.80 -7.22 2.60
C PHE A 63 4.12 -7.82 3.83
N SER A 64 2.79 -7.91 3.79
CA SER A 64 2.04 -8.50 4.90
C SER A 64 2.20 -10.01 4.91
N ASP A 65 2.16 -10.59 6.10
CA ASP A 65 2.16 -12.06 6.29
C ASP A 65 3.34 -12.74 5.55
N TRP A 66 4.47 -12.04 5.48
CA TRP A 66 5.69 -12.47 4.81
C TRP A 66 6.61 -13.21 5.79
N ASP A 67 6.47 -14.52 5.87
CA ASP A 67 7.37 -15.36 6.64
C ASP A 67 8.44 -15.96 5.73
N THR A 68 9.71 -15.80 6.11
CA THR A 68 10.83 -16.46 5.41
C THR A 68 11.33 -17.68 6.15
N PHE A 69 11.71 -18.69 5.37
CA PHE A 69 12.28 -19.94 5.85
C PHE A 69 13.62 -20.19 5.15
N PRO A 70 14.60 -20.80 5.84
CA PRO A 70 15.81 -21.29 5.19
C PRO A 70 15.50 -22.19 4.00
N VAL A 71 16.24 -22.06 2.91
CA VAL A 71 16.00 -22.80 1.67
C VAL A 71 16.05 -24.33 1.86
N GLU A 72 16.81 -24.82 2.84
CA GLU A 72 16.90 -26.24 3.17
C GLU A 72 15.58 -26.82 3.66
N MET A 73 14.66 -25.98 4.13
CA MET A 73 13.32 -26.41 4.53
C MET A 73 12.39 -26.65 3.33
N TYR A 74 12.76 -26.23 2.12
CA TYR A 74 11.94 -26.37 0.91
C TYR A 74 11.42 -27.79 0.69
N SER A 75 12.28 -28.81 0.83
CA SER A 75 11.90 -30.21 0.64
C SER A 75 10.82 -30.68 1.62
N ASN A 76 10.72 -30.06 2.79
CA ASN A 76 9.71 -30.39 3.79
C ASN A 76 8.34 -29.81 3.39
N PHE A 77 8.32 -28.66 2.73
CA PHE A 77 7.12 -28.02 2.23
C PHE A 77 6.56 -28.70 0.98
N GLN A 78 7.39 -29.33 0.15
CA GLN A 78 6.91 -30.08 -1.02
C GLN A 78 5.95 -31.23 -0.66
N GLN A 79 5.99 -31.74 0.58
CA GLN A 79 5.13 -32.83 1.03
C GLN A 79 3.80 -32.27 1.55
N GLY A 80 2.76 -32.32 0.71
CA GLY A 80 1.37 -32.03 1.13
C GLY A 80 0.81 -30.68 0.68
N ILE A 81 1.55 -29.94 -0.15
CA ILE A 81 1.08 -28.71 -0.78
C ILE A 81 0.37 -29.04 -2.10
N GLY A 82 -0.70 -28.30 -2.42
CA GLY A 82 -1.42 -28.37 -3.70
C GLY A 82 -0.56 -27.88 -4.88
N PRO A 83 -1.16 -27.41 -5.99
CA PRO A 83 -0.42 -26.84 -7.11
C PRO A 83 0.55 -25.73 -6.65
N VAL A 84 1.83 -25.85 -7.05
CA VAL A 84 2.90 -24.90 -6.68
C VAL A 84 3.33 -24.08 -7.89
N ILE A 85 3.47 -22.77 -7.70
CA ILE A 85 4.09 -21.83 -8.64
C ILE A 85 5.39 -21.32 -8.00
N HIS A 86 6.51 -21.46 -8.72
CA HIS A 86 7.80 -20.93 -8.31
C HIS A 86 7.97 -19.49 -8.82
N VAL A 87 8.36 -18.59 -7.93
CA VAL A 87 8.61 -17.18 -8.23
C VAL A 87 10.07 -16.85 -7.93
N GLY A 88 10.77 -16.27 -8.89
CA GLY A 88 12.23 -16.04 -8.81
C GLY A 88 13.05 -17.21 -9.37
N GLU A 89 14.36 -17.21 -9.09
CA GLU A 89 15.27 -18.24 -9.59
C GLU A 89 15.25 -19.47 -8.67
N GLU A 90 14.50 -20.49 -9.10
CA GLU A 90 14.33 -21.74 -8.37
C GLU A 90 15.67 -22.37 -7.96
N GLY A 91 15.77 -22.79 -6.69
CA GLY A 91 16.96 -23.44 -6.14
C GLY A 91 18.15 -22.51 -5.89
N LYS A 92 18.03 -21.20 -6.14
CA LYS A 92 19.12 -20.23 -5.95
C LYS A 92 18.92 -19.25 -4.81
N GLY A 93 17.72 -19.18 -4.24
CA GLY A 93 17.43 -18.36 -3.06
C GLY A 93 18.20 -18.82 -1.82
N LYS A 94 18.54 -17.87 -0.94
CA LYS A 94 19.02 -18.12 0.43
C LYS A 94 17.86 -18.52 1.34
N GLU A 95 16.70 -17.93 1.10
CA GLU A 95 15.47 -18.16 1.83
C GLU A 95 14.30 -18.40 0.86
N ILE A 96 13.19 -18.91 1.38
CA ILE A 96 11.92 -19.01 0.68
C ILE A 96 10.81 -18.34 1.49
N SER A 97 9.85 -17.72 0.82
CA SER A 97 8.55 -17.38 1.40
C SER A 97 7.45 -18.18 0.72
N ILE A 98 6.41 -18.51 1.47
CA ILE A 98 5.29 -19.33 1.00
C ILE A 98 4.00 -18.52 1.09
N PHE A 99 3.36 -18.29 -0.06
CA PHE A 99 2.05 -17.64 -0.15
C PHE A 99 0.99 -18.62 -0.64
N GLY A 100 -0.26 -18.37 -0.29
CA GLY A 100 -1.40 -19.15 -0.78
C GLY A 100 -2.51 -18.27 -1.35
N GLU A 101 -3.22 -18.79 -2.34
CA GLU A 101 -4.54 -18.30 -2.77
C GLU A 101 -5.59 -19.41 -2.60
N GLY A 102 -6.86 -19.03 -2.34
CA GLY A 102 -7.99 -19.95 -2.27
C GLY A 102 -8.80 -19.90 -0.97
N SER A 103 -10.06 -20.36 -1.02
CA SER A 103 -10.96 -20.39 0.14
C SER A 103 -10.72 -21.66 0.98
N GLY A 104 -9.90 -21.55 2.02
CA GLY A 104 -9.63 -22.66 2.97
C GLY A 104 -8.20 -23.19 2.98
N GLY A 105 -7.29 -22.56 2.22
CA GLY A 105 -5.87 -22.92 2.17
C GLY A 105 -5.48 -23.62 0.86
N PHE A 106 -4.66 -22.93 0.08
CA PHE A 106 -3.81 -23.43 -1.00
C PHE A 106 -4.48 -24.11 -2.20
N ASP A 107 -5.45 -23.45 -2.84
CA ASP A 107 -5.81 -23.81 -4.24
C ASP A 107 -4.59 -23.62 -5.16
N ILE A 108 -3.81 -22.55 -4.90
CA ILE A 108 -2.49 -22.32 -5.47
C ILE A 108 -1.55 -21.92 -4.34
N THR A 109 -0.34 -22.45 -4.37
CA THR A 109 0.76 -22.06 -3.47
C THR A 109 1.87 -21.44 -4.27
N TYR A 110 2.38 -20.30 -3.81
CA TYR A 110 3.55 -19.66 -4.39
C TYR A 110 4.75 -19.90 -3.47
N ILE A 111 5.85 -20.37 -4.04
CA ILE A 111 7.14 -20.47 -3.37
C ILE A 111 8.05 -19.44 -4.00
N ILE A 112 8.36 -18.39 -3.23
CA ILE A 112 9.15 -17.25 -3.66
C ILE A 112 10.58 -17.44 -3.17
N TRP A 113 11.54 -17.47 -4.08
CA TRP A 113 12.96 -17.68 -3.78
C TRP A 113 13.66 -16.34 -3.53
N ILE A 114 14.11 -16.12 -2.31
CA ILE A 114 14.60 -14.84 -1.81
C ILE A 114 16.11 -14.88 -1.67
N ASN A 115 16.77 -13.82 -2.10
CA ASN A 115 18.21 -13.63 -2.00
C ASN A 115 18.53 -12.39 -1.17
N ASP A 116 18.49 -11.22 -1.81
CA ASP A 116 18.94 -9.94 -1.26
C ASP A 116 17.85 -8.87 -1.41
N GLU A 117 16.60 -9.29 -1.66
CA GLU A 117 15.45 -8.40 -1.74
C GLU A 117 15.23 -7.68 -0.39
N LYS A 118 15.00 -6.37 -0.46
CA LYS A 118 14.77 -5.47 0.67
C LYS A 118 13.31 -5.52 1.09
N ILE A 119 12.91 -6.62 1.72
CA ILE A 119 11.54 -6.84 2.18
C ILE A 119 11.52 -6.86 3.71
N ILE A 120 10.66 -6.05 4.31
CA ILE A 120 10.37 -6.09 5.74
C ILE A 120 8.95 -6.65 5.92
N PRO A 121 8.76 -7.74 6.68
CA PRO A 121 7.42 -8.23 6.96
C PRO A 121 6.69 -7.30 7.91
N PHE A 122 5.37 -7.21 7.75
CA PHE A 122 4.51 -6.57 8.74
C PHE A 122 3.23 -7.39 8.99
N SER A 123 2.65 -7.26 10.18
CA SER A 123 1.37 -7.89 10.49
C SER A 123 0.21 -6.93 10.22
N ASN A 124 -0.81 -7.41 9.52
CA ASN A 124 -2.04 -6.66 9.26
C ASN A 124 -3.11 -6.94 10.32
N GLU A 125 -2.80 -6.73 11.60
CA GLU A 125 -3.65 -7.09 12.75
C GLU A 125 -5.05 -6.46 12.72
N TYR A 126 -5.20 -5.31 12.06
CA TYR A 126 -6.45 -4.57 11.93
C TYR A 126 -7.19 -4.85 10.61
N PHE A 127 -6.69 -5.77 9.78
CA PHE A 127 -7.24 -6.11 8.45
C PHE A 127 -7.45 -4.90 7.53
N LEU A 128 -6.56 -3.91 7.65
CA LEU A 128 -6.63 -2.65 6.89
C LEU A 128 -6.24 -2.90 5.44
N ASP A 129 -6.76 -2.10 4.52
CA ASP A 129 -6.24 -2.07 3.16
C ASP A 129 -4.76 -1.59 3.11
N THR A 130 -4.08 -1.85 2.00
CA THR A 130 -2.66 -1.51 1.84
C THR A 130 -2.38 -0.01 1.99
N GLY A 131 -3.25 0.85 1.44
CA GLY A 131 -3.10 2.30 1.55
C GLY A 131 -3.24 2.78 2.98
N THR A 132 -4.20 2.23 3.73
CA THR A 132 -4.33 2.53 5.16
C THR A 132 -3.16 2.01 5.99
N ASN A 133 -2.62 0.82 5.68
CA ASN A 133 -1.38 0.36 6.31
C ASN A 133 -0.18 1.28 6.00
N ALA A 134 -0.14 1.91 4.82
CA ALA A 134 0.90 2.88 4.50
C ALA A 134 0.79 4.15 5.37
N ILE A 135 -0.44 4.58 5.66
CA ILE A 135 -0.70 5.65 6.64
C ILE A 135 -0.24 5.22 8.03
N LYS A 136 -0.60 4.02 8.49
CA LYS A 136 -0.19 3.51 9.80
C LYS A 136 1.33 3.46 9.96
N LEU A 137 2.04 2.89 8.98
CA LEU A 137 3.51 2.81 9.01
C LEU A 137 4.14 4.21 9.04
N ALA A 138 3.61 5.15 8.25
CA ALA A 138 4.06 6.53 8.26
C ALA A 138 3.87 7.19 9.64
N SER A 139 2.74 6.92 10.31
CA SER A 139 2.45 7.42 11.65
C SER A 139 3.39 6.84 12.72
N GLU A 140 3.80 5.58 12.58
CA GLU A 140 4.75 4.91 13.48
C GLU A 140 6.19 5.41 13.32
N HIS A 141 6.56 5.85 12.10
CA HIS A 141 7.88 6.39 11.82
C HIS A 141 8.05 7.87 12.20
N LEU A 142 6.94 8.58 12.48
CA LEU A 142 6.97 9.99 12.84
C LEU A 142 7.02 10.19 14.36
N PRO A 143 7.74 11.22 14.84
CA PRO A 143 7.59 11.66 16.22
C PRO A 143 6.24 12.35 16.43
N GLU A 144 5.84 12.49 17.71
CA GLU A 144 4.68 13.31 18.09
C GLU A 144 4.79 14.73 17.52
N GLY A 145 3.69 15.26 16.98
CA GLY A 145 3.64 16.53 16.27
C GLY A 145 4.03 16.44 14.78
N GLY A 146 4.30 15.23 14.25
CA GLY A 146 4.52 15.00 12.83
C GLY A 146 3.27 15.26 11.97
N VAL A 147 3.48 15.61 10.70
CA VAL A 147 2.42 15.86 9.72
C VAL A 147 2.54 14.86 8.56
N ILE A 148 1.42 14.23 8.20
CA ILE A 148 1.28 13.35 7.06
C ILE A 148 0.37 13.98 6.02
N TYR A 149 0.88 14.16 4.80
CA TYR A 149 0.08 14.56 3.64
C TYR A 149 -0.41 13.34 2.88
N MET A 150 -1.72 13.21 2.72
CA MET A 150 -2.37 12.06 2.08
C MET A 150 -2.83 12.44 0.68
N LEU A 151 -2.13 11.94 -0.35
CA LEU A 151 -2.39 12.16 -1.77
C LEU A 151 -3.12 10.94 -2.37
N GLY A 152 -4.14 11.14 -3.20
CA GLY A 152 -4.82 10.01 -3.87
C GLY A 152 -5.74 9.19 -2.96
N PHE A 153 -6.19 9.78 -1.84
CA PHE A 153 -7.14 9.19 -0.90
C PHE A 153 -8.55 9.73 -1.15
N ASP A 154 -9.15 9.26 -2.25
CA ASP A 154 -10.40 9.82 -2.81
C ASP A 154 -11.62 9.60 -1.90
N MET A 155 -11.65 8.49 -1.15
CA MET A 155 -12.72 8.11 -0.21
C MET A 155 -14.14 8.11 -0.81
N LYS A 156 -14.24 8.05 -2.14
CA LYS A 156 -15.49 8.05 -2.88
C LYS A 156 -15.31 7.30 -4.19
N ALA A 157 -16.43 6.93 -4.80
CA ALA A 157 -16.45 6.42 -6.15
C ALA A 157 -16.05 7.49 -7.17
N GLY A 158 -15.55 7.05 -8.32
CA GLY A 158 -15.34 7.89 -9.49
C GLY A 158 -16.64 8.28 -10.18
N LYS A 159 -16.52 8.77 -11.41
CA LYS A 159 -17.68 9.16 -12.23
C LYS A 159 -18.67 7.99 -12.35
N GLU A 160 -19.96 8.28 -12.19
CA GLU A 160 -21.04 7.28 -12.30
C GLU A 160 -20.91 6.08 -11.35
N GLY A 161 -20.25 6.25 -10.19
CA GLY A 161 -20.08 5.16 -9.20
C GLY A 161 -18.92 4.22 -9.51
N LYS A 162 -18.15 4.49 -10.57
CA LYS A 162 -17.12 3.58 -11.09
C LYS A 162 -15.80 3.65 -10.34
N ASN A 163 -14.95 2.65 -10.60
CA ASN A 163 -13.60 2.57 -10.07
C ASN A 163 -12.76 3.81 -10.45
N ASN A 164 -12.22 4.50 -9.43
CA ASN A 164 -11.33 5.66 -9.57
C ASN A 164 -9.88 5.33 -9.24
N ASN A 165 -9.47 4.07 -9.30
CA ASN A 165 -8.06 3.74 -9.19
C ASN A 165 -7.32 4.16 -10.47
N ILE A 166 -6.16 4.80 -10.35
CA ILE A 166 -5.33 5.20 -11.49
C ILE A 166 -4.85 3.98 -12.30
N TYR A 167 -4.68 2.83 -11.65
CA TYR A 167 -4.20 1.59 -12.26
C TYR A 167 -5.32 0.65 -12.69
N LYS A 168 -6.59 1.08 -12.72
CA LYS A 168 -7.68 0.28 -13.30
C LYS A 168 -7.35 -0.17 -14.73
N ASP A 169 -7.88 -1.33 -15.12
CA ASP A 169 -7.60 -2.00 -16.41
C ASP A 169 -6.16 -2.50 -16.62
N THR A 170 -5.34 -2.54 -15.56
CA THR A 170 -3.98 -3.11 -15.61
C THR A 170 -3.88 -4.42 -14.83
N LYS A 171 -2.74 -5.14 -14.96
CA LYS A 171 -2.46 -6.37 -14.20
C LYS A 171 -2.74 -6.13 -12.70
N CYS A 172 -3.35 -7.10 -12.03
CA CYS A 172 -3.74 -7.06 -10.61
C CYS A 172 -4.79 -6.02 -10.21
N TYR A 173 -5.42 -5.31 -11.15
CA TYR A 173 -6.49 -4.34 -10.86
C TYR A 173 -7.78 -4.65 -11.60
N SER A 174 -8.90 -4.27 -10.97
CA SER A 174 -10.22 -4.36 -11.59
C SER A 174 -10.37 -3.39 -12.76
N SER A 175 -11.28 -3.71 -13.68
CA SER A 175 -11.59 -2.86 -14.83
C SER A 175 -12.19 -1.51 -14.43
N SER A 176 -12.06 -0.48 -15.28
CA SER A 176 -12.74 0.81 -15.10
C SER A 176 -14.26 0.70 -15.03
N ASP A 177 -14.85 -0.32 -15.63
CA ASP A 177 -16.30 -0.51 -15.63
C ASP A 177 -16.82 -1.11 -14.33
N SER A 178 -15.92 -1.55 -13.44
CA SER A 178 -16.31 -2.07 -12.13
C SER A 178 -16.86 -0.96 -11.23
N GLU A 179 -17.90 -1.30 -10.48
CA GLU A 179 -18.42 -0.45 -9.42
C GLU A 179 -17.36 -0.26 -8.34
N MET A 180 -17.25 0.95 -7.81
CA MET A 180 -16.44 1.17 -6.62
C MET A 180 -17.05 0.40 -5.45
N ARG A 181 -16.21 -0.32 -4.74
CA ARG A 181 -16.59 -1.03 -3.52
C ARG A 181 -15.75 -0.50 -2.36
N ASN A 182 -16.25 -0.61 -1.14
CA ASN A 182 -15.49 -0.42 0.09
C ASN A 182 -15.12 1.03 0.48
N THR A 183 -15.80 2.07 -0.04
CA THR A 183 -15.55 3.46 0.38
C THR A 183 -15.71 3.64 1.89
N ASP A 184 -16.80 3.13 2.47
CA ASP A 184 -17.10 3.25 3.89
C ASP A 184 -16.08 2.47 4.74
N LYS A 185 -15.57 1.34 4.22
CA LYS A 185 -14.50 0.57 4.85
C LYS A 185 -13.23 1.40 4.96
N TRP A 186 -12.76 1.98 3.84
CA TRP A 186 -11.55 2.81 3.83
C TRP A 186 -11.67 4.04 4.74
N ILE A 187 -12.82 4.71 4.73
CA ILE A 187 -13.09 5.84 5.64
C ILE A 187 -12.91 5.43 7.11
N ASN A 188 -13.48 4.29 7.51
CA ASN A 188 -13.41 3.81 8.88
C ASN A 188 -12.03 3.24 9.26
N GLU A 189 -11.32 2.64 8.32
CA GLU A 189 -9.96 2.14 8.52
C GLU A 189 -8.97 3.29 8.77
N ILE A 190 -8.99 4.31 7.91
CA ILE A 190 -8.14 5.50 8.09
C ILE A 190 -8.51 6.22 9.39
N ARG A 191 -9.81 6.34 9.70
CA ARG A 191 -10.28 6.88 10.98
C ARG A 191 -9.69 6.12 12.17
N THR A 192 -9.63 4.80 12.10
CA THR A 192 -9.05 3.96 13.15
C THR A 192 -7.57 4.29 13.36
N VAL A 193 -6.80 4.39 12.27
CA VAL A 193 -5.38 4.79 12.33
C VAL A 193 -5.21 6.18 12.95
N MET A 194 -6.02 7.16 12.53
CA MET A 194 -5.95 8.52 13.09
C MET A 194 -6.28 8.58 14.59
N LYS A 195 -7.16 7.69 15.08
CA LYS A 195 -7.50 7.57 16.51
C LYS A 195 -6.39 6.95 17.36
N ILE A 196 -5.68 5.96 16.83
CA ILE A 196 -4.58 5.31 17.57
C ILE A 196 -3.30 6.18 17.59
N HIS A 197 -3.18 7.14 16.67
CA HIS A 197 -2.08 8.10 16.60
C HIS A 197 -2.58 9.55 16.75
N PRO A 198 -3.12 9.95 17.92
CA PRO A 198 -3.77 11.25 18.10
C PRO A 198 -2.79 12.44 18.04
N PHE A 199 -1.49 12.19 18.20
CA PHE A 199 -0.44 13.22 18.18
C PHE A 199 0.16 13.46 16.77
N ILE A 200 -0.33 12.76 15.75
CA ILE A 200 0.04 12.99 14.36
C ILE A 200 -1.07 13.78 13.68
N SER A 201 -0.71 14.81 12.92
CA SER A 201 -1.64 15.58 12.09
C SER A 201 -1.73 14.98 10.68
N TYR A 202 -2.94 14.79 10.20
CA TYR A 202 -3.24 14.22 8.89
C TYR A 202 -3.83 15.30 7.99
N CYS A 203 -3.23 15.50 6.83
CA CYS A 203 -3.65 16.50 5.86
C CYS A 203 -4.09 15.78 4.58
N ARG A 204 -5.40 15.65 4.38
CA ARG A 204 -5.96 15.08 3.15
C ARG A 204 -5.85 16.12 2.03
N VAL A 205 -5.20 15.78 0.93
CA VAL A 205 -5.06 16.68 -0.22
C VAL A 205 -6.16 16.35 -1.24
N ASP A 206 -7.19 17.19 -1.29
CA ASP A 206 -8.34 17.05 -2.20
C ASP A 206 -8.97 18.42 -2.49
N ASN A 207 -9.12 18.76 -3.77
CA ASN A 207 -9.68 20.05 -4.20
C ASN A 207 -11.13 20.30 -3.76
N THR A 208 -11.87 19.27 -3.37
CA THR A 208 -13.22 19.42 -2.82
C THR A 208 -13.22 20.02 -1.41
N LYS A 209 -12.07 20.01 -0.71
CA LYS A 209 -11.92 20.48 0.68
C LYS A 209 -12.89 19.86 1.68
N ASN A 210 -13.46 18.71 1.33
CA ASN A 210 -14.40 17.99 2.18
C ASN A 210 -13.68 16.87 2.91
N LEU A 211 -14.08 16.62 4.15
CA LEU A 211 -13.75 15.41 4.89
C LEU A 211 -14.98 14.50 4.94
N PRO A 212 -14.81 13.17 5.04
CA PRO A 212 -15.88 12.25 5.42
C PRO A 212 -16.53 12.68 6.74
N GLU A 213 -17.85 12.54 6.87
CA GLU A 213 -18.59 12.95 8.06
C GLU A 213 -18.14 12.16 9.31
N GLU A 214 -17.70 10.92 9.11
CA GLU A 214 -17.17 10.03 10.14
C GLU A 214 -15.90 10.60 10.80
N TRP A 215 -15.22 11.55 10.16
CA TRP A 215 -13.99 12.15 10.68
C TRP A 215 -14.26 13.44 11.46
N ASN A 216 -15.52 13.92 11.54
CA ASN A 216 -15.88 15.18 12.21
C ASN A 216 -15.57 15.20 13.71
N ASP A 217 -15.44 14.04 14.37
CA ASP A 217 -15.03 13.96 15.80
C ASP A 217 -13.52 14.03 16.01
N LEU A 218 -12.72 14.03 14.94
CA LEU A 218 -11.27 14.05 14.99
C LEU A 218 -10.75 15.48 14.92
N HIS A 219 -9.79 15.79 15.79
CA HIS A 219 -9.13 17.11 15.85
C HIS A 219 -7.77 17.13 15.15
N ASN A 220 -7.30 15.97 14.69
CA ASN A 220 -5.98 15.77 14.11
C ASN A 220 -6.03 15.52 12.60
N VAL A 221 -7.13 15.86 11.93
CA VAL A 221 -7.26 15.74 10.47
C VAL A 221 -7.87 16.99 9.86
N GLU A 222 -7.34 17.40 8.73
CA GLU A 222 -7.86 18.49 7.90
C GLU A 222 -7.82 18.12 6.41
N CYS A 223 -8.48 18.93 5.58
CA CYS A 223 -8.47 18.80 4.13
C CYS A 223 -8.00 20.10 3.49
N ILE A 224 -7.00 20.02 2.61
CA ILE A 224 -6.46 21.16 1.86
C ILE A 224 -6.58 20.92 0.35
N SER A 225 -6.63 21.99 -0.44
CA SER A 225 -6.56 21.88 -1.91
C SER A 225 -5.15 21.57 -2.38
N TYR A 226 -5.01 21.17 -3.65
CA TYR A 226 -3.70 21.01 -4.28
C TYR A 226 -2.91 22.32 -4.37
N GLU A 227 -3.59 23.45 -4.60
CA GLU A 227 -2.95 24.77 -4.60
C GLU A 227 -2.34 25.12 -3.23
N GLU A 228 -3.05 24.84 -2.14
CA GLU A 228 -2.54 25.02 -0.78
C GLU A 228 -1.41 24.05 -0.47
N PHE A 229 -1.54 22.80 -0.90
CA PHE A 229 -0.50 21.78 -0.75
C PHE A 229 0.79 22.19 -1.45
N GLU A 230 0.73 22.60 -2.71
CA GLU A 230 1.88 23.07 -3.49
C GLU A 230 2.54 24.28 -2.84
N SER A 231 1.74 25.26 -2.39
CA SER A 231 2.25 26.46 -1.71
C SER A 231 2.97 26.16 -0.39
N ASN A 232 2.55 25.11 0.32
CA ASN A 232 3.08 24.76 1.63
C ASN A 232 4.22 23.72 1.60
N CYS A 233 4.26 22.86 0.57
CA CYS A 233 5.02 21.62 0.61
C CYS A 233 5.93 21.38 -0.60
N VAL A 234 5.74 22.11 -1.70
CA VAL A 234 6.54 21.98 -2.92
C VAL A 234 7.46 23.19 -3.02
N VAL A 235 8.77 22.95 -3.14
CA VAL A 235 9.82 23.97 -3.29
C VAL A 235 10.72 23.58 -4.44
#